data_AF-Q7UQT2-F1
#
_entry.id   AF-Q7UQT2-F1
#
_cell.length_a   1.000
_cell.length_b   1.000
_cell.length_c   1.000
_cell.angle_alpha   90.00
_cell.angle_beta   90.00
_cell.angle_gamma   90.00
#
_symmetry.space_group_name_H-M   'P 1'
#
loop_
_entity.id
_entity.type
_entity.pdbx_description
1 polymer ?
#
loop_
_entity_poly.entity_id
_entity_poly.type
_entity_poly.pdbx_seq_one_letter_code
_entity_poly.pdbx_strand_id
1 'polypeptide(L)'
;MLILTDSRWEASQPDSREGYNEKSQFTAMEGSNMASQANNSRRLSVNAAFMQDIKNDNRDLKILMDRLAVLTHPREAAANHWPELIQLFSDLNDQLALHFGLEEAYGYFDQALDADPEMSIAAETLRSQHAVLFEDSRHLAEAAAHACTGDAPIEGVTPEVTTAQEKVLVRYDSFVKQFHEHEEAELKLILDALDEDLGVGD
;
A
#
# COMPACT_ATOMS: atom_id res chain seq x y z
N MET A 1 3.13 6.66 3.67
CA MET A 1 2.52 7.35 2.51
C MET A 1 2.38 8.88 2.70
N LEU A 2 3.36 9.68 2.27
CA LEU A 2 3.20 11.12 2.11
C LEU A 2 2.41 11.40 0.83
N ILE A 3 1.21 11.94 0.99
CA ILE A 3 0.26 12.26 -0.08
C ILE A 3 0.80 13.45 -0.89
N LEU A 4 1.40 13.17 -2.03
CA LEU A 4 1.62 14.17 -3.07
C LEU A 4 0.30 14.39 -3.81
N THR A 5 -0.39 15.45 -3.41
CA THR A 5 -1.44 16.08 -4.19
C THR A 5 -0.84 16.60 -5.50
N ASP A 6 -1.34 16.17 -6.66
CA ASP A 6 -1.36 17.07 -7.80
C ASP A 6 -2.59 16.88 -8.69
N SER A 7 -3.32 17.99 -8.79
CA SER A 7 -4.52 18.20 -9.56
C SER A 7 -4.13 18.96 -10.81
N ARG A 8 -3.64 18.32 -11.87
CA ARG A 8 -3.48 19.02 -13.15
C ARG A 8 -3.22 18.15 -14.38
N TRP A 9 -4.25 17.48 -14.91
CA TRP A 9 -4.26 17.10 -16.34
C TRP A 9 -5.69 17.11 -16.89
N GLU A 10 -6.17 18.29 -17.31
CA GLU A 10 -7.25 18.39 -18.30
C GLU A 10 -6.66 18.08 -19.68
N ALA A 11 -7.08 16.95 -20.26
CA ALA A 11 -6.72 16.56 -21.61
C ALA A 11 -7.59 17.33 -22.63
N SER A 12 -6.95 18.23 -23.37
CA SER A 12 -7.47 18.71 -24.66
C SER A 12 -7.29 17.60 -25.71
N GLN A 13 -8.39 17.03 -26.18
CA GLN A 13 -8.40 16.18 -27.38
C GLN A 13 -8.37 17.05 -28.65
N PRO A 14 -7.79 16.54 -29.74
CA PRO A 14 -8.31 16.81 -31.06
C PRO A 14 -8.78 15.53 -31.78
N ASP A 15 -9.99 15.65 -32.29
CA ASP A 15 -10.67 14.84 -33.28
C ASP A 15 -9.88 14.75 -34.59
N SER A 16 -9.80 13.56 -35.20
CA SER A 16 -9.82 13.44 -36.67
C SER A 16 -10.05 12.01 -37.14
N ARG A 17 -10.95 11.93 -38.11
CA ARG A 17 -11.52 10.77 -38.81
C ARG A 17 -10.90 10.69 -40.21
N GLU A 18 -10.83 9.46 -40.76
CA GLU A 18 -10.62 9.08 -42.19
C GLU A 18 -9.22 9.34 -42.81
N GLY A 19 -8.62 8.53 -43.69
CA GLY A 19 -8.94 7.26 -44.35
C GLY A 19 -7.89 6.92 -45.45
N TYR A 20 -7.83 5.62 -45.83
CA TYR A 20 -7.41 5.03 -47.13
C TYR A 20 -5.94 5.02 -47.69
N ASN A 21 -5.43 3.77 -47.80
CA ASN A 21 -5.00 3.00 -49.00
C ASN A 21 -3.52 2.77 -49.44
N GLU A 22 -3.33 1.50 -49.87
CA GLU A 22 -2.19 0.72 -50.38
C GLU A 22 -1.32 1.32 -51.52
N LYS A 23 0.00 0.98 -51.55
CA LYS A 23 0.60 -0.06 -52.43
C LYS A 23 2.16 -0.11 -52.45
N SER A 24 2.65 -1.36 -52.53
CA SER A 24 3.84 -1.89 -53.26
C SER A 24 5.31 -1.75 -52.77
N GLN A 25 5.84 -2.93 -52.37
CA GLN A 25 7.05 -3.66 -52.84
C GLN A 25 8.43 -2.97 -52.96
N PHE A 26 9.45 -3.44 -52.21
CA PHE A 26 10.66 -4.17 -52.72
C PHE A 26 11.70 -4.47 -51.58
N THR A 27 11.95 -5.77 -51.35
CA THR A 27 13.25 -6.48 -51.31
C THR A 27 14.36 -6.23 -50.25
N ALA A 28 14.58 -7.31 -49.46
CA ALA A 28 15.83 -7.93 -48.98
C ALA A 28 16.69 -7.32 -47.85
N MET A 29 17.23 -8.27 -47.07
CA MET A 29 18.29 -8.19 -46.05
C MET A 29 17.89 -7.58 -44.70
N GLU A 30 17.70 -8.44 -43.70
CA GLU A 30 18.51 -8.49 -42.47
C GLU A 30 17.81 -9.39 -41.43
N GLY A 31 18.21 -10.67 -41.43
CA GLY A 31 18.00 -11.51 -40.27
C GLY A 31 19.04 -11.15 -39.23
N SER A 32 18.66 -10.41 -38.19
CA SER A 32 19.29 -10.32 -36.87
C SER A 32 18.63 -9.20 -36.05
N ASN A 33 17.35 -9.33 -35.65
CA ASN A 33 16.77 -8.40 -34.65
C ASN A 33 15.45 -8.88 -33.99
N MET A 34 15.17 -10.19 -33.96
CA MET A 34 13.94 -10.70 -33.33
C MET A 34 14.08 -11.03 -31.83
N ALA A 35 15.29 -10.99 -31.25
CA ALA A 35 15.50 -11.39 -29.86
C ALA A 35 15.50 -10.23 -28.85
N SER A 36 15.68 -8.97 -29.30
CA SER A 36 15.80 -7.81 -28.39
C SER A 36 14.50 -7.02 -28.20
N GLN A 37 13.50 -7.17 -29.07
CA GLN A 37 12.21 -6.46 -28.95
C GLN A 37 11.19 -7.16 -28.04
N ALA A 38 11.38 -8.46 -27.74
CA ALA A 38 10.46 -9.22 -26.90
C ALA A 38 10.55 -8.85 -25.40
N ASN A 39 11.64 -8.22 -24.96
CA ASN A 39 11.85 -7.88 -23.54
C ASN A 39 11.36 -6.48 -23.16
N ASN A 40 11.19 -5.57 -24.13
CA ASN A 40 10.76 -4.19 -23.84
C ASN A 40 9.24 -3.98 -23.89
N SER A 41 8.47 -4.97 -24.37
CA SER A 41 6.99 -4.91 -24.44
C SER A 41 6.29 -5.59 -23.25
N ARG A 42 7.05 -6.15 -22.30
CA ARG A 42 6.51 -6.57 -20.99
C ARG A 42 6.35 -5.39 -20.03
N ARG A 43 6.97 -4.25 -20.35
CA ARG A 43 6.71 -2.95 -19.73
C ARG A 43 5.26 -2.54 -20.03
N LEU A 44 4.46 -2.38 -18.98
CA LEU A 44 3.18 -1.66 -18.98
C LEU A 44 1.98 -2.31 -19.70
N SER A 45 1.77 -3.62 -19.54
CA SER A 45 0.40 -4.17 -19.58
C SER A 45 -0.15 -4.47 -18.18
N VAL A 46 0.27 -3.68 -17.18
CA VAL A 46 -0.48 -3.59 -15.93
C VAL A 46 -1.81 -2.93 -16.30
N ASN A 47 -2.87 -3.75 -16.44
CA ASN A 47 -4.17 -3.28 -16.88
C ASN A 47 -4.67 -2.17 -15.93
N ALA A 48 -5.17 -1.08 -16.51
CA ALA A 48 -5.58 0.12 -15.80
C ALA A 48 -6.61 -0.12 -14.70
N ALA A 49 -7.41 -1.19 -14.82
CA ALA A 49 -8.31 -1.64 -13.75
C ALA A 49 -7.57 -2.03 -12.47
N PHE A 50 -6.35 -2.56 -12.57
CA PHE A 50 -5.56 -3.02 -11.41
C PHE A 50 -4.83 -1.90 -10.69
N MET A 51 -4.31 -0.92 -11.43
CA MET A 51 -3.82 0.33 -10.82
C MET A 51 -4.94 1.07 -10.10
N GLN A 52 -6.17 0.93 -10.60
CA GLN A 52 -7.34 1.45 -9.93
C GLN A 52 -7.65 0.66 -8.65
N ASP A 53 -7.45 -0.66 -8.61
CA ASP A 53 -7.65 -1.49 -7.42
C ASP A 53 -6.67 -1.15 -6.29
N ILE A 54 -5.36 -1.03 -6.57
CA ILE A 54 -4.36 -0.59 -5.57
C ILE A 54 -4.68 0.83 -5.08
N LYS A 55 -5.06 1.72 -5.98
CA LYS A 55 -5.43 3.10 -5.60
C LYS A 55 -6.68 3.15 -4.74
N ASN A 56 -7.66 2.30 -5.01
CA ASN A 56 -8.87 2.18 -4.19
C ASN A 56 -8.53 1.61 -2.82
N ASP A 57 -7.74 0.54 -2.78
CA ASP A 57 -7.26 -0.09 -1.55
C ASP A 57 -6.50 0.90 -0.64
N ASN A 58 -5.52 1.62 -1.17
CA ASN A 58 -4.78 2.65 -0.42
C ASN A 58 -5.70 3.76 0.11
N ARG A 59 -6.73 4.12 -0.64
CA ARG A 59 -7.73 5.11 -0.21
C ARG A 59 -8.57 4.57 0.95
N ASP A 60 -9.03 3.33 0.85
CA ASP A 60 -9.88 2.70 1.85
C ASP A 60 -9.10 2.47 3.16
N LEU A 61 -7.85 1.99 3.06
CA LEU A 61 -6.94 1.85 4.19
C LEU A 61 -6.69 3.20 4.87
N LYS A 62 -6.46 4.26 4.09
CA LYS A 62 -6.31 5.61 4.65
C LYS A 62 -7.54 6.06 5.42
N ILE A 63 -8.74 5.90 4.84
CA ILE A 63 -9.99 6.30 5.51
C ILE A 63 -10.16 5.55 6.83
N LEU A 64 -9.83 4.26 6.84
CA LEU A 64 -9.89 3.42 8.03
C LEU A 64 -8.91 3.86 9.11
N MET A 65 -7.65 4.09 8.74
CA MET A 65 -6.60 4.57 9.66
C MET A 65 -6.91 5.96 10.21
N ASP A 66 -7.42 6.88 9.38
CA ASP A 66 -7.85 8.22 9.82
C ASP A 66 -9.01 8.12 10.83
N ARG A 67 -9.97 7.20 10.62
CA ARG A 67 -11.08 6.96 11.56
C ARG A 67 -10.60 6.37 12.88
N LEU A 68 -9.71 5.37 12.83
CA LEU A 68 -9.08 4.81 14.03
C LEU A 68 -8.31 5.89 14.80
N ALA A 69 -7.57 6.77 14.11
CA ALA A 69 -6.84 7.86 14.76
C ALA A 69 -7.78 8.79 15.54
N VAL A 70 -8.92 9.18 14.96
CA VAL A 70 -9.92 10.03 15.62
C VAL A 70 -10.54 9.38 16.87
N LEU A 71 -10.75 8.06 16.87
CA LEU A 71 -11.40 7.36 17.99
C LEU A 71 -10.42 6.88 19.06
N THR A 72 -9.14 6.72 18.71
CA THR A 72 -8.07 6.35 19.66
C THR A 72 -7.41 7.55 20.32
N HIS A 73 -7.63 8.76 19.78
CA HIS A 73 -7.13 10.03 20.29
C HIS A 73 -8.25 11.08 20.34
N PRO A 74 -8.68 11.58 21.52
CA PRO A 74 -8.17 11.37 22.88
C PRO A 74 -8.64 10.05 23.53
N ARG A 75 -7.92 9.55 24.55
CA ARG A 75 -8.17 8.24 25.19
C ARG A 75 -9.58 8.12 25.77
N GLU A 76 -10.13 9.24 26.22
CA GLU A 76 -11.51 9.36 26.66
C GLU A 76 -12.53 8.96 25.58
N ALA A 77 -12.28 9.36 24.34
CA ALA A 77 -13.15 8.98 23.22
C ALA A 77 -13.09 7.46 23.00
N ALA A 78 -11.91 6.85 23.14
CA ALA A 78 -11.73 5.42 22.96
C ALA A 78 -12.60 4.59 23.91
N ALA A 79 -12.68 4.98 25.19
CA ALA A 79 -13.53 4.28 26.17
C ALA A 79 -15.01 4.28 25.75
N ASN A 80 -15.52 5.43 25.30
CA ASN A 80 -16.93 5.58 24.89
C ASN A 80 -17.25 4.86 23.57
N HIS A 81 -16.26 4.73 22.70
CA HIS A 81 -16.39 4.13 21.36
C HIS A 81 -15.77 2.74 21.29
N TRP A 82 -15.52 2.06 22.42
CA TRP A 82 -14.85 0.77 22.42
C TRP A 82 -15.51 -0.31 21.54
N PRO A 83 -16.85 -0.47 21.53
CA PRO A 83 -17.50 -1.41 20.62
C PRO A 83 -17.25 -1.11 19.15
N GLU A 84 -17.15 0.18 18.79
CA GLU A 84 -16.82 0.61 17.43
C GLU A 84 -15.34 0.35 17.12
N LEU A 85 -14.43 0.60 18.07
CA LEU A 85 -13.01 0.29 17.93
C LEU A 85 -12.73 -1.20 17.71
N ILE A 86 -13.47 -2.10 18.36
CA ILE A 86 -13.34 -3.55 18.11
C ILE A 86 -13.62 -3.88 16.65
N GLN A 87 -14.69 -3.32 16.09
CA GLN A 87 -15.01 -3.53 14.68
C GLN A 87 -13.94 -2.93 13.78
N LEU A 88 -13.47 -1.70 14.07
CA LEU A 88 -12.45 -1.05 13.26
C LEU A 88 -11.10 -1.76 13.29
N PHE A 89 -10.71 -2.36 14.42
CA PHE A 89 -9.49 -3.19 14.46
C PHE A 89 -9.65 -4.49 13.66
N SER A 90 -10.85 -5.09 13.66
CA SER A 90 -11.15 -6.23 12.79
C SER A 90 -11.09 -5.83 11.32
N ASP A 91 -11.72 -4.71 10.96
CA ASP A 91 -11.72 -4.18 9.59
C ASP A 91 -10.29 -3.86 9.14
N LEU A 92 -9.42 -3.36 10.04
CA LEU A 92 -8.01 -3.07 9.74
C LEU A 92 -7.24 -4.35 9.41
N ASN A 93 -7.43 -5.40 10.19
CA ASN A 93 -6.82 -6.70 9.91
C ASN A 93 -7.23 -7.23 8.52
N ASP A 94 -8.52 -7.15 8.19
CA ASP A 94 -9.03 -7.62 6.90
C ASP A 94 -8.54 -6.75 5.74
N GLN A 95 -8.48 -5.42 5.92
CA GLN A 95 -7.94 -4.51 4.93
C GLN A 95 -6.45 -4.75 4.68
N LEU A 96 -5.65 -5.00 5.73
CA LEU A 96 -4.22 -5.29 5.58
C LEU A 96 -3.98 -6.64 4.88
N ALA A 97 -4.83 -7.64 5.11
CA ALA A 97 -4.76 -8.89 4.37
C ALA A 97 -4.97 -8.68 2.85
N LEU A 98 -5.92 -7.80 2.49
CA LEU A 98 -6.13 -7.42 1.10
C LEU A 98 -4.95 -6.63 0.55
N HIS A 99 -4.53 -5.59 1.25
CA HIS A 99 -3.45 -4.68 0.87
C HIS A 99 -2.15 -5.43 0.56
N PHE A 100 -1.63 -6.20 1.54
CA PHE A 100 -0.41 -7.00 1.33
C PHE A 100 -0.60 -8.08 0.25
N GLY A 101 -1.79 -8.68 0.18
CA GLY A 101 -2.11 -9.66 -0.86
C GLY A 101 -2.07 -9.07 -2.27
N LEU A 102 -2.51 -7.82 -2.45
CA LEU A 102 -2.39 -7.09 -3.70
C LEU A 102 -0.91 -6.84 -4.01
N GLU A 103 -0.15 -6.28 -3.08
CA GLU A 103 1.27 -5.94 -3.29
C GLU A 103 2.13 -7.15 -3.66
N GLU A 104 1.93 -8.27 -2.97
CA GLU A 104 2.63 -9.53 -3.24
C GLU A 104 2.22 -10.15 -4.58
N ALA A 105 0.93 -10.08 -4.94
CA ALA A 105 0.44 -10.66 -6.19
C ALA A 105 0.89 -9.87 -7.43
N TYR A 106 1.10 -8.57 -7.30
CA TYR A 106 1.50 -7.71 -8.42
C TYR A 106 3.00 -7.56 -8.56
N GLY A 107 3.78 -7.91 -7.53
CA GLY A 107 5.22 -7.90 -7.60
C GLY A 107 5.76 -6.53 -8.00
N TYR A 108 5.22 -5.43 -7.43
CA TYR A 108 5.76 -4.10 -7.77
C TYR A 108 7.26 -4.03 -7.44
N PHE A 109 7.70 -4.84 -6.47
CA PHE A 109 9.10 -5.10 -6.17
C PHE A 109 9.84 -5.90 -7.24
N ASP A 110 9.19 -6.81 -7.96
CA ASP A 110 9.82 -7.70 -8.94
C ASP A 110 10.47 -6.92 -10.10
N GLN A 111 10.00 -5.71 -10.40
CA GLN A 111 10.65 -4.83 -11.37
C GLN A 111 11.92 -4.15 -10.81
N ALA A 112 11.99 -3.91 -9.50
CA ALA A 112 13.21 -3.45 -8.83
C ALA A 112 14.23 -4.58 -8.65
N LEU A 113 13.79 -5.85 -8.60
CA LEU A 113 14.67 -7.02 -8.47
C LEU A 113 15.59 -7.24 -9.69
N ASP A 114 15.19 -6.78 -10.88
CA ASP A 114 15.96 -6.97 -12.12
C ASP A 114 17.08 -5.92 -12.31
N ALA A 115 17.14 -4.87 -11.47
CA ALA A 115 18.04 -3.73 -11.63
C ALA A 115 19.30 -3.77 -10.73
N ASP A 116 19.18 -4.12 -9.44
CA ASP A 116 20.29 -4.11 -8.48
C ASP A 116 20.15 -5.18 -7.35
N PRO A 117 21.19 -5.99 -7.06
CA PRO A 117 21.22 -6.92 -5.93
C PRO A 117 20.89 -6.31 -4.55
N GLU A 118 21.27 -5.06 -4.29
CA GLU A 118 20.98 -4.39 -3.00
C GLU A 118 19.49 -4.04 -2.88
N MET A 119 18.86 -3.60 -3.97
CA MET A 119 17.42 -3.36 -4.04
C MET A 119 16.61 -4.65 -3.88
N SER A 120 17.15 -5.76 -4.39
CA SER A 120 16.54 -7.08 -4.22
C SER A 120 16.46 -7.51 -2.76
N ILE A 121 17.54 -7.32 -1.99
CA ILE A 121 17.56 -7.61 -0.55
C ILE A 121 16.60 -6.68 0.21
N ALA A 122 16.54 -5.39 -0.15
CA ALA A 122 15.63 -4.44 0.47
C ALA A 122 14.16 -4.82 0.23
N ALA A 123 13.80 -5.18 -1.01
CA ALA A 123 12.47 -5.64 -1.39
C ALA A 123 12.06 -6.93 -0.64
N GLU A 124 12.95 -7.92 -0.55
CA GLU A 124 12.69 -9.15 0.22
C GLU A 124 12.50 -8.84 1.71
N THR A 125 13.30 -7.92 2.25
CA THR A 125 13.18 -7.49 3.64
C THR A 125 11.84 -6.82 3.91
N LEU A 126 11.40 -5.88 3.05
CA LEU A 126 10.11 -5.20 3.19
C LEU A 126 8.95 -6.17 3.09
N ARG A 127 8.97 -7.06 2.10
CA ARG A 127 7.96 -8.12 1.95
C ARG A 127 7.87 -9.03 3.18
N SER A 128 9.00 -9.34 3.82
CA SER A 128 8.98 -10.14 5.05
C SER A 128 8.30 -9.43 6.23
N GLN A 129 8.20 -8.10 6.21
CA GLN A 129 7.52 -7.32 7.24
C GLN A 129 5.99 -7.43 7.13
N HIS A 130 5.42 -7.75 5.95
CA HIS A 130 3.98 -7.94 5.79
C HIS A 130 3.42 -8.96 6.78
N ALA A 131 4.07 -10.11 6.90
CA ALA A 131 3.66 -11.16 7.82
C ALA A 131 3.68 -10.69 9.29
N VAL A 132 4.71 -9.92 9.66
CA VAL A 132 4.87 -9.36 11.01
C VAL A 132 3.78 -8.33 11.32
N LEU A 133 3.56 -7.38 10.41
CA LEU A 133 2.54 -6.34 10.55
C LEU A 133 1.13 -6.94 10.57
N PHE A 134 0.87 -7.92 9.70
CA PHE A 134 -0.40 -8.62 9.67
C PHE A 134 -0.67 -9.35 10.98
N GLU A 135 0.30 -10.11 11.50
CA GLU A 135 0.18 -10.80 12.79
C GLU A 135 -0.04 -9.81 13.95
N ASP A 136 0.64 -8.67 13.95
CA ASP A 136 0.42 -7.62 14.95
C ASP A 136 -0.99 -7.01 14.87
N SER A 137 -1.51 -6.76 13.66
CA SER A 137 -2.87 -6.26 13.45
C SER A 137 -3.93 -7.25 13.93
N ARG A 138 -3.71 -8.55 13.68
CA ARG A 138 -4.58 -9.61 14.17
C ARG A 138 -4.59 -9.66 15.70
N HIS A 139 -3.42 -9.63 16.33
CA HIS A 139 -3.32 -9.61 17.77
C HIS A 139 -3.95 -8.36 18.40
N LEU A 140 -3.90 -7.22 17.72
CA LEU A 140 -4.63 -6.01 18.13
C LEU A 140 -6.14 -6.23 18.13
N ALA A 141 -6.70 -6.77 17.04
CA ALA A 141 -8.13 -7.06 16.93
C ALA A 141 -8.59 -8.06 18.01
N GLU A 142 -7.82 -9.14 18.22
CA GLU A 142 -8.09 -10.11 19.27
C GLU A 142 -8.03 -9.46 20.66
N ALA A 143 -6.97 -8.70 20.97
CA ALA A 143 -6.83 -8.04 22.26
C ALA A 143 -7.92 -7.00 22.53
N ALA A 144 -8.35 -6.25 21.50
CA ALA A 144 -9.43 -5.28 21.61
C ALA A 144 -10.76 -5.95 22.02
N ALA A 145 -11.08 -7.09 21.41
CA ALA A 145 -12.27 -7.87 21.75
C ALA A 145 -12.22 -8.40 23.19
N HIS A 146 -11.04 -8.83 23.66
CA HIS A 146 -10.87 -9.33 25.03
C HIS A 146 -10.90 -8.21 26.09
N ALA A 147 -10.53 -6.98 25.73
CA ALA A 147 -10.53 -5.83 26.65
C ALA A 147 -11.95 -5.39 27.11
N CYS A 148 -13.02 -6.02 26.61
CA CYS A 148 -14.41 -5.79 27.03
C CYS A 148 -14.78 -6.40 28.39
N THR A 149 -13.95 -7.25 28.99
CA THR A 149 -14.35 -8.05 30.16
C THR A 149 -13.55 -7.72 31.42
N GLY A 150 -14.22 -7.19 32.44
CA GLY A 150 -13.89 -7.46 33.85
C GLY A 150 -12.80 -6.62 34.54
N ASP A 151 -12.14 -5.69 33.85
CA ASP A 151 -11.10 -4.86 34.47
C ASP A 151 -11.64 -3.56 35.05
N ALA A 152 -11.07 -3.15 36.18
CA ALA A 152 -11.38 -1.87 36.79
C ALA A 152 -10.84 -0.71 35.91
N PRO A 153 -11.63 0.35 35.74
CA PRO A 153 -11.17 1.70 35.39
C PRO A 153 -9.80 2.09 35.94
N ILE A 154 -9.00 2.81 35.15
CA ILE A 154 -7.81 3.51 35.67
C ILE A 154 -8.29 4.68 36.54
N GLU A 155 -7.93 4.66 37.83
CA GLU A 155 -8.35 5.68 38.81
C GLU A 155 -7.85 7.07 38.41
N GLY A 156 -8.76 8.05 38.31
CA GLY A 156 -8.45 9.45 37.99
C GLY A 156 -8.57 9.85 36.52
N VAL A 157 -9.05 8.97 35.63
CA VAL A 157 -9.32 9.26 34.20
C VAL A 157 -10.82 9.18 33.93
N THR A 158 -11.45 10.21 33.36
CA THR A 158 -12.87 10.17 33.00
C THR A 158 -13.09 10.65 31.56
N PRO A 159 -13.83 9.90 30.70
CA PRO A 159 -14.29 8.52 30.87
C PRO A 159 -13.16 7.51 31.09
N GLU A 160 -13.49 6.50 31.89
CA GLU A 160 -12.57 5.54 32.48
C GLU A 160 -12.13 4.48 31.45
N VAL A 161 -11.00 4.69 30.79
CA VAL A 161 -10.32 3.63 30.04
C VAL A 161 -9.87 2.54 31.03
N THR A 162 -10.12 1.26 30.72
CA THR A 162 -9.62 0.17 31.56
C THR A 162 -8.13 -0.07 31.31
N THR A 163 -7.44 -0.72 32.25
CA THR A 163 -6.02 -1.08 32.06
C THR A 163 -5.81 -1.95 30.80
N ALA A 164 -6.76 -2.85 30.49
CA ALA A 164 -6.71 -3.65 29.27
C ALA A 164 -6.87 -2.81 27.99
N GLN A 165 -7.81 -1.86 27.98
CA GLN A 165 -8.02 -0.96 26.86
C GLN A 165 -6.79 -0.07 26.60
N GLU A 166 -6.17 0.49 27.65
CA GLU A 166 -4.98 1.32 27.49
C GLU A 166 -3.80 0.53 26.88
N LYS A 167 -3.62 -0.74 27.27
CA LYS A 167 -2.59 -1.61 26.66
C LYS A 167 -2.80 -1.81 25.16
N VAL A 168 -4.06 -1.98 24.74
CA VAL A 168 -4.40 -2.10 23.31
C VAL A 168 -4.10 -0.81 22.58
N LEU A 169 -4.48 0.34 23.15
CA LEU A 169 -4.25 1.65 22.54
C LEU A 169 -2.76 1.98 22.40
N VAL A 170 -1.95 1.70 23.42
CA VAL A 170 -0.47 1.84 23.34
C VAL A 170 0.12 0.91 22.28
N ARG A 171 -0.37 -0.33 22.19
CA ARG A 171 0.08 -1.26 21.14
C ARG A 171 -0.30 -0.75 19.75
N TYR A 172 -1.49 -0.17 19.60
CA TYR A 172 -1.93 0.41 18.35
C TYR A 172 -1.04 1.58 17.91
N ASP A 173 -0.66 2.48 18.83
CA ASP A 173 0.25 3.58 18.51
C ASP A 173 1.61 3.07 18.01
N SER A 174 2.13 1.99 18.61
CA SER A 174 3.36 1.32 18.14
C SER A 174 3.18 0.65 16.78
N PHE A 175 2.02 0.05 16.52
CA PHE A 175 1.69 -0.55 15.24
C PHE A 175 1.64 0.52 14.14
N VAL A 176 0.91 1.62 14.36
CA VAL A 176 0.79 2.73 13.39
C VAL A 176 2.16 3.28 13.01
N LYS A 177 3.06 3.44 14.00
CA LYS A 177 4.43 3.89 13.74
C LYS A 177 5.18 2.91 12.83
N GLN A 178 5.16 1.62 13.14
CA GLN A 178 5.83 0.59 12.34
C GLN A 178 5.26 0.51 10.93
N PHE A 179 3.93 0.56 10.80
CA PHE A 179 3.25 0.55 9.52
C PHE A 179 3.64 1.76 8.66
N HIS A 180 3.71 2.96 9.23
CA HIS A 180 4.16 4.15 8.50
C HIS A 180 5.63 4.07 8.07
N GLU A 181 6.51 3.52 8.92
CA GLU A 181 7.93 3.33 8.59
C GLU A 181 8.09 2.32 7.43
N HIS A 182 7.30 1.25 7.43
CA HIS A 182 7.24 0.28 6.35
C HIS A 182 6.81 0.94 5.02
N GLU A 183 5.65 1.60 5.02
CA GLU A 183 5.11 2.35 3.88
C GLU A 183 6.06 3.41 3.30
N GLU A 184 6.82 4.09 4.17
CA GLU A 184 7.82 5.07 3.73
C GLU A 184 9.01 4.40 3.06
N ALA A 185 9.49 3.28 3.61
CA ALA A 185 10.59 2.52 3.03
C ALA A 185 10.20 1.89 1.68
N GLU A 186 8.97 1.43 1.55
CA GLU A 186 8.38 0.92 0.32
C GLU A 186 8.30 1.98 -0.77
N LEU A 187 7.72 3.15 -0.46
CA LEU A 187 7.66 4.27 -1.38
C LEU A 187 9.06 4.70 -1.83
N LYS A 188 10.01 4.76 -0.89
CA LYS A 188 11.39 5.09 -1.20
C LYS A 188 12.00 4.10 -2.20
N LEU A 189 11.82 2.80 -1.98
CA LEU A 189 12.36 1.78 -2.88
C LEU A 189 11.77 1.90 -4.30
N ILE A 190 10.47 2.24 -4.43
CA ILE A 190 9.83 2.51 -5.72
C ILE A 190 10.49 3.71 -6.41
N LEU A 191 10.68 4.81 -5.68
CA LEU A 191 11.27 6.02 -6.25
C LEU A 191 12.71 5.79 -6.69
N ASP A 192 13.52 5.12 -5.87
CA ASP A 192 14.90 4.77 -6.19
C ASP A 192 14.96 3.88 -7.45
N ALA A 193 14.04 2.91 -7.59
CA ALA A 193 13.93 2.06 -8.78
C ALA A 193 13.60 2.84 -10.07
N LEU A 194 12.74 3.86 -9.95
CA LEU A 194 12.33 4.69 -11.09
C LEU A 194 13.45 5.64 -11.53
N ASP A 195 14.20 6.21 -10.58
CA ASP A 195 15.33 7.10 -10.88
C ASP A 195 16.47 6.34 -11.58
N GLU A 196 16.73 5.09 -11.20
CA GLU A 196 17.70 4.23 -11.89
C GLU A 196 17.27 3.88 -13.32
N ASP A 197 15.98 3.62 -13.55
CA ASP A 197 15.46 3.31 -14.90
C ASP A 197 15.51 4.51 -15.85
N LEU A 198 15.40 5.74 -15.32
CA LEU A 198 15.52 6.99 -16.08
C LEU A 198 16.98 7.41 -16.35
N GLY A 199 17.95 6.86 -15.62
CA GLY A 199 19.37 7.23 -15.66
C GLY A 199 20.16 6.72 -16.87
N VAL A 200 19.56 5.94 -17.77
CA VAL A 200 20.24 5.32 -18.92
C VAL A 200 20.02 6.14 -20.21
N GLY A 201 20.52 7.37 -20.22
CA GLY A 201 20.54 8.24 -21.40
C GLY A 201 21.95 8.76 -21.69
N ASP A 202 22.71 8.01 -22.51
CA ASP A 202 23.89 8.51 -23.24
C ASP A 202 23.46 9.00 -24.63
#